data_AF-A0A4Y2UC97-F1
#
_entry.id   AF-A0A4Y2UC97-F1
#
_cell.length_a   1.000
_cell.length_b   1.000
_cell.length_c   1.000
_cell.angle_alpha   90.00
_cell.angle_beta   90.00
_cell.angle_gamma   90.00
#
_symmetry.space_group_name_H-M   'P 1'
#
loop_
_entity.id
_entity.type
_entity.pdbx_description
1 polymer ?
#
loop_
_entity_poly.entity_id
_entity_poly.type
_entity_poly.pdbx_seq_one_letter_code
_entity_poly.pdbx_strand_id
1 'polypeptide(L)'
;MQKAAKEAIFDNNSDNNIAVAVAGTWQKRGYTSHNGVVTVTGVDTGKLYNGDERCVQNIFKRSLTFQNACYTKYLGDGDSKAFDAITEENIYGDEFQVEKLECIGHVMKRMGSRLRRLKEKMKGQLLSDGKRISENNRLTDSQIDKIQNYYA
;
A
#
# COMPACT_ATOMS: atom_id res chain seq x y z
N MET A 1 -14.96 15.99 14.51
CA MET A 1 -13.97 15.85 13.42
C MET A 1 -13.12 17.10 13.17
N GLN A 2 -13.65 18.33 13.24
CA GLN A 2 -12.83 19.56 13.10
C GLN A 2 -11.63 19.66 14.05
N LYS A 3 -11.82 19.25 15.32
CA LYS A 3 -10.76 19.19 16.32
C LYS A 3 -9.66 18.19 15.94
N ALA A 4 -10.04 17.01 15.45
CA ALA A 4 -9.10 15.96 15.04
C ALA A 4 -8.24 16.38 13.83
N ALA A 5 -8.82 17.11 12.87
CA ALA A 5 -8.10 17.66 11.72
C ALA A 5 -7.08 18.75 12.13
N LYS A 6 -7.48 19.71 12.98
CA LYS A 6 -6.58 20.73 13.53
C LYS A 6 -5.38 20.13 14.25
N GLU A 7 -5.66 19.15 15.11
CA GLU A 7 -4.61 18.46 15.83
C GLU A 7 -3.73 17.67 14.85
N ALA A 8 -4.28 17.07 13.78
CA ALA A 8 -3.48 16.29 12.82
C ALA A 8 -2.44 17.16 12.09
N ILE A 9 -2.84 18.37 11.69
CA ILE A 9 -1.94 19.34 11.06
C ILE A 9 -0.89 19.81 12.07
N PHE A 10 -1.29 20.09 13.32
CA PHE A 10 -0.36 20.46 14.38
C PHE A 10 0.68 19.35 14.66
N ASP A 11 0.22 18.11 14.78
CA ASP A 11 1.05 16.92 14.99
C ASP A 11 2.00 16.69 13.79
N ASN A 12 1.61 17.10 12.58
CA ASN A 12 2.42 17.08 11.36
C ASN A 12 3.27 18.35 11.18
N ASN A 13 3.73 18.96 12.28
CA ASN A 13 4.59 20.15 12.25
C ASN A 13 3.99 21.35 11.48
N SER A 14 2.66 21.51 11.53
CA SER A 14 1.90 22.51 10.77
C SER A 14 1.98 22.37 9.24
N ASP A 15 2.43 21.22 8.73
CA ASP A 15 2.35 20.88 7.31
C ASP A 15 0.96 20.31 6.99
N ASN A 16 0.34 20.87 5.95
CA ASN A 16 -0.94 20.43 5.44
C ASN A 16 -0.82 19.15 4.61
N ASN A 17 0.41 18.75 4.25
CA ASN A 17 0.70 17.55 3.48
C ASN A 17 0.80 16.33 4.39
N ILE A 18 -0.23 15.49 4.38
CA ILE A 18 -0.34 14.35 5.30
C ILE A 18 -0.14 13.05 4.53
N ALA A 19 0.78 12.19 5.00
CA ALA A 19 0.87 10.83 4.52
C ALA A 19 -0.23 9.97 5.16
N VAL A 20 -0.92 9.15 4.35
CA VAL A 20 -2.01 8.29 4.82
C VAL A 20 -1.78 6.83 4.48
N ALA A 21 -2.01 5.96 5.45
CA ALA A 21 -2.12 4.53 5.27
C ALA A 21 -3.59 4.17 5.06
N VAL A 22 -3.88 3.47 3.98
CA VAL A 22 -5.25 3.05 3.65
C VAL A 22 -5.34 1.54 3.72
N ALA A 23 -6.08 1.05 4.70
CA ALA A 23 -6.32 -0.37 4.91
C ALA A 23 -7.80 -0.69 4.67
N GLY A 24 -8.05 -1.54 3.67
CA GLY A 24 -9.38 -2.07 3.38
C GLY A 24 -9.51 -3.50 3.86
N THR A 25 -10.61 -3.82 4.55
CA THR A 25 -11.00 -5.19 4.87
C THR A 25 -12.25 -5.55 4.09
N TRP A 26 -12.22 -6.67 3.38
CA TRP A 26 -13.33 -7.16 2.57
C TRP A 26 -13.93 -8.40 3.21
N GLN A 27 -15.25 -8.41 3.43
CA GLN A 27 -15.94 -9.66 3.73
C GLN A 27 -16.05 -10.46 2.43
N LYS A 28 -15.31 -11.57 2.32
CA LYS A 28 -15.36 -12.44 1.14
C LYS A 28 -16.57 -13.39 1.22
N ARG A 29 -17.44 -13.36 0.21
CA ARG A 29 -18.48 -14.38 -0.03
C ARG A 29 -18.48 -14.75 -1.53
N GLY A 30 -17.74 -15.80 -1.91
CA GLY A 30 -17.61 -16.21 -3.32
C GLY A 30 -16.64 -15.33 -4.13
N TYR A 31 -16.93 -15.12 -5.43
CA TYR A 31 -16.10 -14.36 -6.37
C TYR A 31 -16.30 -12.84 -6.34
N THR A 32 -17.19 -12.34 -5.46
CA THR A 32 -17.50 -10.91 -5.31
C THR A 32 -17.61 -10.53 -3.84
N SER A 33 -17.05 -9.37 -3.49
CA SER A 33 -17.15 -8.77 -2.15
C SER A 33 -18.51 -8.07 -1.99
N HIS A 34 -19.19 -8.29 -0.86
CA HIS A 34 -20.51 -7.69 -0.59
C HIS A 34 -20.42 -6.37 0.19
N ASN A 35 -19.48 -6.27 1.13
CA ASN A 35 -19.21 -5.06 1.92
C ASN A 35 -17.69 -4.89 2.08
N GLY A 36 -17.19 -3.70 1.77
CA GLY A 36 -15.80 -3.30 1.96
C GLY A 36 -15.73 -2.18 2.98
N VAL A 37 -15.06 -2.43 4.11
CA VAL A 37 -14.77 -1.38 5.09
C VAL A 37 -13.38 -0.86 4.79
N VAL A 38 -13.26 0.45 4.57
CA VAL A 38 -11.96 1.10 4.35
C VAL A 38 -11.66 2.06 5.49
N THR A 39 -10.47 1.91 6.05
CA THR A 39 -9.92 2.76 7.09
C THR A 39 -8.74 3.55 6.51
N VAL A 40 -8.74 4.85 6.73
CA VAL A 40 -7.63 5.75 6.39
C VAL A 40 -7.01 6.20 7.70
N THR A 41 -5.72 5.97 7.89
CA THR A 41 -5.00 6.39 9.09
C THR A 41 -3.89 7.35 8.68
N GLY A 42 -3.82 8.53 9.29
CA GLY A 42 -2.68 9.43 9.11
C GLY A 42 -1.41 8.75 9.62
N VAL A 43 -0.40 8.60 8.78
CA VAL A 43 0.84 7.87 9.11
C VAL A 43 1.57 8.57 10.26
N ASP A 44 1.64 9.89 10.21
CA ASP A 44 2.36 10.69 11.21
C ASP A 44 1.51 10.99 12.47
N THR A 45 0.18 10.94 12.34
CA THR A 45 -0.75 11.38 13.39
C THR A 45 -1.47 10.24 14.10
N GLY A 46 -1.45 9.04 13.53
CA GLY A 46 -2.18 7.87 14.05
C GLY A 46 -3.71 8.00 14.03
N LYS A 47 -4.26 9.05 13.41
CA LYS A 47 -5.70 9.34 13.46
C LYS A 47 -6.47 8.53 12.43
N LEU A 48 -7.53 7.89 12.91
CA LEU A 48 -8.31 6.90 12.18
C LEU A 48 -9.59 7.50 11.62
N TYR A 49 -9.80 7.33 10.32
CA TYR A 49 -10.95 7.80 9.57
C TYR A 49 -11.66 6.60 8.91
N ASN A 50 -12.95 6.39 9.23
CA ASN A 50 -13.75 5.27 8.75
C ASN A 50 -14.78 5.70 7.69
N GLY A 51 -15.04 4.84 6.69
CA GLY A 51 -16.17 5.00 5.77
C GLY A 51 -16.44 3.77 4.87
N ASP A 52 -17.58 3.80 4.16
CA ASP A 52 -18.11 2.73 3.28
C ASP A 52 -17.72 2.87 1.80
N GLU A 53 -17.70 1.76 1.03
CA GLU A 53 -17.40 1.52 -0.41
C GLU A 53 -16.93 2.69 -1.34
N ARG A 54 -17.51 3.90 -1.27
CA ARG A 54 -17.01 5.17 -1.87
C ARG A 54 -16.10 5.98 -0.93
N CYS A 55 -15.56 5.31 0.08
CA CYS A 55 -15.02 5.87 1.31
C CYS A 55 -13.83 6.79 1.08
N VAL A 56 -12.89 6.33 0.25
CA VAL A 56 -11.59 6.98 0.11
C VAL A 56 -11.72 8.33 -0.57
N GLN A 57 -12.50 8.41 -1.66
CA GLN A 57 -12.81 9.67 -2.33
C GLN A 57 -13.51 10.66 -1.38
N ASN A 58 -14.49 10.18 -0.59
CA ASN A 58 -15.19 11.03 0.37
C ASN A 58 -14.28 11.52 1.51
N ILE A 59 -13.32 10.70 1.96
CA ILE A 59 -12.32 11.08 2.96
C ILE A 59 -11.37 12.15 2.39
N PHE A 60 -10.89 11.96 1.15
CA PHE A 60 -10.01 12.91 0.48
C PHE A 60 -10.74 14.23 0.16
N LYS A 61 -11.99 14.20 -0.32
CA LYS A 61 -12.83 15.41 -0.50
C LYS A 61 -13.13 16.12 0.83
N ARG A 62 -13.30 15.35 1.91
CA ARG A 62 -13.48 15.91 3.26
C ARG A 62 -12.22 16.58 3.80
N SER A 63 -11.03 16.17 3.38
CA SER A 63 -9.77 16.81 3.82
C SER A 63 -9.68 18.25 3.32
N LEU A 64 -10.15 18.52 2.09
CA LEU A 64 -10.25 19.88 1.53
C LEU A 64 -11.20 20.77 2.33
N THR A 65 -12.35 20.22 2.74
CA THR A 65 -13.36 20.97 3.50
C THR A 65 -12.94 21.23 4.94
N PHE A 66 -12.03 20.43 5.50
CA PHE A 66 -11.46 20.63 6.82
C PHE A 66 -10.01 21.15 6.72
N GLN A 67 -9.90 22.47 6.54
CA GLN A 67 -8.65 23.25 6.66
C GLN A 67 -7.56 22.99 5.60
N ASN A 68 -7.94 22.58 4.38
CA ASN A 68 -7.02 22.47 3.25
C ASN A 68 -5.88 21.44 3.45
N ALA A 69 -6.14 20.37 4.21
CA ALA A 69 -5.21 19.26 4.34
C ALA A 69 -5.17 18.45 3.05
N CYS A 70 -3.97 18.22 2.51
CA CYS A 70 -3.71 17.47 1.29
C CYS A 70 -3.11 16.11 1.65
N TYR A 71 -3.78 15.02 1.26
CA TYR A 71 -3.20 13.69 1.41
C TYR A 71 -2.24 13.43 0.26
N THR A 72 -0.95 13.49 0.56
CA THR A 72 0.09 13.53 -0.48
C THR A 72 0.63 12.17 -0.84
N LYS A 73 0.67 11.29 0.15
CA LYS A 73 1.23 9.94 0.04
C LYS A 73 0.17 8.94 0.43
N TYR A 74 -0.10 7.99 -0.45
CA TYR A 74 -1.02 6.89 -0.25
C TYR A 74 -0.23 5.61 -0.02
N LEU A 75 -0.22 5.10 1.20
CA LEU A 75 0.37 3.80 1.51
C LEU A 75 -0.72 2.72 1.45
N GLY A 76 -0.59 1.77 0.51
CA GLY A 76 -1.57 0.70 0.32
C GLY A 76 -0.97 -0.59 -0.24
N ASP A 77 -1.77 -1.66 -0.21
CA ASP A 77 -1.42 -2.94 -0.86
C ASP A 77 -1.53 -2.77 -2.39
N GLY A 78 -0.59 -3.33 -3.16
CA GLY A 78 -0.30 -2.95 -4.55
C GLY A 78 -1.47 -3.04 -5.55
N ASP A 79 -2.55 -3.75 -5.24
CA ASP A 79 -3.80 -3.80 -5.99
C ASP A 79 -4.89 -3.00 -5.25
N SER A 80 -5.00 -1.72 -5.60
CA SER A 80 -5.89 -0.79 -4.89
C SER A 80 -6.74 -0.03 -5.90
N LYS A 81 -7.92 -0.57 -6.23
CA LYS A 81 -8.99 0.17 -6.93
C LYS A 81 -9.29 1.53 -6.27
N ALA A 82 -9.02 1.62 -4.98
CA ALA A 82 -9.11 2.87 -4.21
C ALA A 82 -8.12 3.95 -4.66
N PHE A 83 -6.88 3.59 -5.04
CA PHE A 83 -5.91 4.54 -5.56
C PHE A 83 -6.34 5.02 -6.95
N ASP A 84 -6.72 4.11 -7.83
CA ASP A 84 -7.21 4.45 -9.18
C ASP A 84 -8.40 5.40 -9.09
N ALA A 85 -9.34 5.12 -8.19
CA ALA A 85 -10.50 5.99 -7.92
C ALA A 85 -10.12 7.37 -7.36
N ILE A 86 -9.02 7.52 -6.62
CA ILE A 86 -8.52 8.84 -6.19
C ILE A 86 -7.87 9.57 -7.37
N THR A 87 -7.04 8.87 -8.15
CA THR A 87 -6.32 9.43 -9.30
C THR A 87 -7.28 9.89 -10.39
N GLU A 88 -8.32 9.11 -10.72
CA GLU A 88 -9.35 9.46 -11.69
C GLU A 88 -10.18 10.67 -11.24
N GLU A 89 -10.51 10.76 -9.95
CA GLU A 89 -11.30 11.86 -9.40
C GLU A 89 -10.50 13.16 -9.33
N ASN A 90 -9.16 13.09 -9.38
CA ASN A 90 -8.24 14.24 -9.37
C ASN A 90 -8.60 15.28 -8.29
N ILE A 91 -8.78 14.81 -7.06
CA ILE A 91 -9.42 15.58 -5.98
C ILE A 91 -8.69 16.91 -5.69
N TYR A 92 -7.37 16.95 -5.86
CA TYR A 92 -6.53 18.12 -5.60
C TYR A 92 -6.18 18.92 -6.86
N GLY A 93 -6.69 18.53 -8.03
CA GLY A 93 -6.38 19.14 -9.32
C GLY A 93 -4.98 18.80 -9.85
N ASP A 94 -4.67 19.34 -11.04
CA ASP A 94 -3.43 19.03 -11.78
C ASP A 94 -2.15 19.50 -11.08
N GLU A 95 -2.28 20.41 -10.11
CA GLU A 95 -1.16 20.90 -9.30
C GLU A 95 -0.64 19.85 -8.32
N PHE A 96 -1.46 18.84 -7.97
CA PHE A 96 -1.13 17.92 -6.89
C PHE A 96 -1.56 16.48 -7.16
N GLN A 97 -0.59 15.63 -7.52
CA GLN A 97 -0.80 14.19 -7.70
C GLN A 97 -0.42 13.40 -6.45
N VAL A 98 -1.29 12.49 -6.04
CA VAL A 98 -1.06 11.60 -4.89
C VAL A 98 -0.01 10.54 -5.25
N GLU A 99 1.08 10.47 -4.49
CA GLU A 99 2.12 9.46 -4.65
C GLU A 99 1.71 8.13 -4.02
N LYS A 100 1.74 7.03 -4.79
CA LYS A 100 1.49 5.68 -4.26
C LYS A 100 2.77 5.09 -3.66
N LEU A 101 2.73 4.80 -2.36
CA LEU A 101 3.76 4.06 -1.65
C LEU A 101 3.33 2.59 -1.48
N GLU A 102 4.29 1.69 -1.64
CA GLU A 102 4.10 0.27 -1.36
C GLU A 102 4.38 -0.03 0.11
N CYS A 103 3.52 -0.83 0.75
CA CYS A 103 3.81 -1.29 2.09
C CYS A 103 4.94 -2.34 2.10
N ILE A 104 5.70 -2.38 3.19
CA ILE A 104 6.82 -3.32 3.39
C ILE A 104 6.35 -4.77 3.19
N GLY A 105 5.16 -5.11 3.70
CA GLY A 105 4.52 -6.42 3.48
C GLY A 105 4.32 -6.76 2.00
N HIS A 106 3.99 -5.78 1.16
CA HIS A 106 3.86 -5.98 -0.28
C HIS A 106 5.24 -6.17 -0.93
N VAL A 107 6.25 -5.40 -0.52
CA VAL A 107 7.64 -5.57 -0.99
C VAL A 107 8.13 -7.00 -0.70
N MET A 108 7.90 -7.51 0.50
CA MET A 108 8.22 -8.89 0.91
C MET A 108 7.55 -9.93 0.00
N LYS A 109 6.23 -9.81 -0.22
CA LYS A 109 5.45 -10.74 -1.06
C LYS A 109 5.92 -10.70 -2.53
N ARG A 110 6.14 -9.49 -3.06
CA ARG A 110 6.58 -9.26 -4.44
C ARG A 110 7.96 -9.84 -4.68
N MET A 111 8.89 -9.62 -3.76
CA MET A 111 10.25 -10.15 -3.85
C MET A 111 10.25 -11.67 -3.90
N GLY A 112 9.58 -12.34 -2.96
CA GLY A 112 9.54 -13.80 -2.96
C GLY A 112 8.83 -14.40 -4.17
N SER A 113 7.76 -13.76 -4.63
CA SER A 113 7.07 -14.19 -5.86
C SER A 113 7.99 -14.11 -7.08
N ARG A 114 8.76 -13.02 -7.22
CA ARG A 114 9.72 -12.84 -8.31
C ARG A 114 10.87 -13.86 -8.23
N LEU A 115 11.41 -14.12 -7.04
CA LEU A 115 12.47 -15.10 -6.85
C LEU A 115 12.00 -16.53 -7.16
N ARG A 116 10.80 -16.91 -6.72
CA ARG A 116 10.20 -18.22 -7.04
C ARG A 116 9.95 -18.36 -8.55
N ARG A 117 9.46 -17.31 -9.22
CA ARG A 117 9.29 -17.30 -10.68
C ARG A 117 10.62 -17.42 -11.41
N LEU A 118 11.68 -16.76 -10.96
CA LEU A 118 13.02 -16.88 -11.53
C LEU A 118 13.55 -18.31 -11.39
N LYS A 119 13.41 -18.90 -10.19
CA LYS A 119 13.77 -20.29 -9.92
C LYS A 119 13.05 -21.26 -10.86
N GLU A 120 11.74 -21.09 -11.07
CA GLU A 120 10.99 -21.93 -12.01
C GLU A 120 11.41 -21.70 -13.47
N LYS A 121 11.67 -20.45 -13.88
CA LYS A 121 12.13 -20.13 -15.25
C LYS A 121 13.49 -20.76 -15.56
N MET A 122 14.39 -20.84 -14.58
CA MET A 122 15.73 -21.39 -14.73
C MET A 122 15.81 -22.88 -14.33
N LYS A 123 14.67 -23.53 -14.12
CA LYS A 123 14.60 -24.93 -13.74
C LYS A 123 15.16 -25.81 -14.84
N GLY A 124 16.09 -26.69 -14.47
CA GLY A 124 16.76 -27.60 -15.41
C GLY A 124 17.91 -26.96 -16.21
N GLN A 125 18.09 -25.64 -16.14
CA GLN A 125 19.26 -24.99 -16.72
C GLN A 125 20.45 -25.13 -15.77
N LEU A 126 21.61 -25.45 -16.34
CA LEU A 126 22.89 -25.38 -15.64
C LEU A 126 23.44 -23.96 -15.79
N LEU A 127 23.94 -23.41 -14.70
CA LEU A 127 24.69 -22.16 -14.73
C LEU A 127 26.10 -22.44 -15.30
N SER A 128 26.90 -21.40 -15.47
CA SER A 128 28.29 -21.49 -15.98
C SER A 128 29.20 -22.42 -15.16
N ASP A 129 28.81 -22.69 -13.90
CA ASP A 129 29.49 -23.59 -12.98
C ASP A 129 28.98 -25.05 -13.02
N GLY A 130 28.11 -25.38 -13.99
CA GLY A 130 27.55 -26.73 -14.15
C GLY A 130 26.53 -27.12 -13.07
N LYS A 131 26.08 -26.17 -12.24
CA LYS A 131 25.17 -26.40 -11.12
C LYS A 131 23.80 -25.78 -11.37
N ARG A 132 22.78 -26.27 -10.66
CA ARG A 132 21.40 -25.77 -10.78
C ARG A 132 21.17 -24.56 -9.88
N ILE A 133 20.23 -23.68 -10.24
CA ILE A 133 19.89 -22.51 -9.42
C ILE A 133 19.33 -22.87 -8.04
N SER A 134 18.66 -24.02 -7.95
CA SER A 134 17.98 -24.51 -6.75
C SER A 134 18.81 -25.53 -5.96
N GLU A 135 20.11 -25.65 -6.24
CA GLU A 135 21.00 -26.56 -5.50
C GLU A 135 21.24 -26.06 -4.07
N ASN A 136 21.73 -26.95 -3.20
CA ASN A 136 22.01 -26.62 -1.81
C ASN A 136 22.97 -25.42 -1.71
N ASN A 137 22.74 -24.54 -0.73
CA ASN A 137 23.43 -23.25 -0.56
C ASN A 137 23.23 -22.21 -1.69
N ARG A 138 22.18 -22.34 -2.52
CA ARG A 138 21.80 -21.35 -3.55
C ARG A 138 20.38 -20.81 -3.31
N LEU A 139 19.67 -20.46 -4.38
CA LEU A 139 18.29 -19.95 -4.35
C LEU A 139 17.29 -21.08 -4.06
N THR A 140 17.40 -21.65 -2.87
CA THR A 140 16.46 -22.61 -2.29
C THR A 140 15.25 -21.88 -1.71
N ASP A 141 14.13 -22.58 -1.47
CA ASP A 141 12.95 -21.95 -0.90
C ASP A 141 13.23 -21.36 0.48
N SER A 142 14.03 -22.04 1.31
CA SER A 142 14.48 -21.50 2.61
C SER A 142 15.29 -20.21 2.48
N GLN A 143 16.14 -20.09 1.45
CA GLN A 143 16.89 -18.85 1.19
C GLN A 143 15.98 -17.75 0.67
N ILE A 144 14.98 -18.08 -0.17
CA ILE A 144 13.95 -17.13 -0.59
C ILE A 144 13.16 -16.63 0.63
N ASP A 145 12.77 -17.52 1.55
CA ASP A 145 12.03 -17.15 2.76
C ASP A 145 12.87 -16.23 3.67
N LYS A 146 14.17 -16.50 3.83
CA LYS A 146 15.10 -15.61 4.54
C LYS A 146 15.19 -14.23 3.90
N ILE A 147 15.29 -14.18 2.57
CA ILE A 147 15.34 -12.92 1.80
C ILE A 147 14.00 -12.17 1.92
N GLN A 148 12.86 -12.87 1.92
CA GLN A 148 11.56 -12.25 2.15
C GLN A 148 11.46 -11.66 3.56
N ASN A 149 11.90 -12.39 4.57
CA ASN A 149 11.83 -11.96 5.97
C ASN A 149 12.88 -10.91 6.35
N TYR A 150 13.87 -10.63 5.49
CA TYR A 150 14.84 -9.56 5.73
C TYR A 150 14.19 -8.17 5.86
N TYR A 151 13.06 -7.97 5.19
CA TYR A 151 12.31 -6.71 5.23
C TYR A 151 11.20 -6.71 6.28
N ALA A 152 11.02 -7.78 7.06
CA ALA A 152 10.02 -7.86 8.13
C ALA A 152 10.50 -7.13 9.39
#